data_AF-A0A351KDT8-F1
#
_entry.id   AF-A0A351KDT8-F1
#
_cell.length_a   1.000
_cell.length_b   1.000
_cell.length_c   1.000
_cell.angle_alpha   90.00
_cell.angle_beta   90.00
_cell.angle_gamma   90.00
#
_symmetry.space_group_name_H-M   'P 1'
#
loop_
_entity.id
_entity.type
_entity.pdbx_description
1 polymer ?
#
loop_
_entity_poly.entity_id
_entity_poly.type
_entity_poly.pdbx_seq_one_letter_code
_entity_poly.pdbx_strand_id
1 'polypeptide(L)'
;NLAPLGLKYEDVYDPREMAIFNFHGQWFTDSKLLDDYLHFRCVDHDAYIAGMNEEVEAYMANPMIAAMMPNAEQMRAKNAQIGHKEGGFHWMFENNKEDYIKAFFGSRERQAQIKSFEEGYKLYRPSEKETYLDHGYDESKPTSELDINDMEGAAKFRGGECLSESMKKGDLFTPLKWRCAFGHEFKATPNLILNGGHWCPECNRYEWNYGEIAKVNPFFAQVWTPINGNTCDYKIKKKVSEFDILKEIKDNL
;
A
#
# COMPACT_ATOMS: atom_id res chain seq x y z
N ASN A 1 17.25 -2.06 12.99
CA ASN A 1 18.42 -1.42 13.62
C ASN A 1 19.50 -2.48 13.76
N LEU A 2 20.62 -2.36 13.04
CA LEU A 2 21.75 -3.32 13.09
C LEU A 2 22.96 -2.78 13.88
N ALA A 3 22.83 -1.57 14.43
CA ALA A 3 23.92 -0.86 15.08
C ALA A 3 24.56 -1.63 16.26
N PRO A 4 23.81 -2.38 17.10
CA PRO A 4 24.42 -3.19 18.17
C PRO A 4 25.36 -4.30 17.67
N LEU A 5 25.23 -4.73 16.40
CA LEU A 5 26.16 -5.67 15.76
C LEU A 5 27.36 -4.95 15.12
N GLY A 6 27.47 -3.63 15.26
CA GLY A 6 28.46 -2.80 14.57
C GLY A 6 28.22 -2.68 13.07
N LEU A 7 27.00 -2.98 12.60
CA LEU A 7 26.63 -3.01 11.20
C LEU A 7 25.59 -1.95 10.85
N LYS A 8 25.65 -1.46 9.62
CA LYS A 8 24.67 -0.57 9.02
C LYS A 8 23.73 -1.36 8.11
N TYR A 9 22.64 -0.72 7.72
CA TYR A 9 21.70 -1.28 6.75
C TYR A 9 22.38 -1.55 5.40
N GLU A 10 23.17 -0.58 4.91
CA GLU A 10 23.95 -0.71 3.67
C GLU A 10 25.01 -1.82 3.71
N ASP A 11 25.43 -2.29 4.89
CA ASP A 11 26.35 -3.42 4.98
C ASP A 11 25.66 -4.75 4.63
N VAL A 12 24.34 -4.84 4.74
CA VAL A 12 23.60 -6.12 4.63
C VAL A 12 22.64 -6.17 3.45
N TYR A 13 22.16 -5.01 2.99
CA TYR A 13 21.12 -4.92 1.97
C TYR A 13 21.58 -4.06 0.79
N ASP A 14 21.25 -4.51 -0.42
CA ASP A 14 21.39 -3.72 -1.64
C ASP A 14 20.02 -3.15 -2.04
N PRO A 15 19.86 -1.82 -2.15
CA PRO A 15 18.58 -1.20 -2.48
C PRO A 15 18.04 -1.64 -3.85
N ARG A 16 18.90 -2.10 -4.76
CA ARG A 16 18.51 -2.61 -6.08
C ARG A 16 17.70 -3.90 -5.99
N GLU A 17 17.85 -4.63 -4.90
CA GLU A 17 17.16 -5.90 -4.64
C GLU A 17 15.89 -5.72 -3.78
N MET A 18 15.63 -4.49 -3.32
CA MET A 18 14.50 -4.17 -2.46
C MET A 18 13.33 -3.63 -3.28
N ALA A 19 12.13 -4.18 -3.07
CA ALA A 19 10.92 -3.68 -3.72
C ALA A 19 10.67 -2.20 -3.36
N ILE A 20 10.47 -1.36 -4.38
CA ILE A 20 10.20 0.07 -4.22
C ILE A 20 8.70 0.37 -4.19
N PHE A 21 7.90 -0.52 -4.78
CA PHE A 21 6.44 -0.50 -4.73
C PHE A 21 5.98 -1.64 -3.81
N ASN A 22 6.10 -1.44 -2.51
CA ASN A 22 5.49 -2.36 -1.55
C ASN A 22 4.80 -1.58 -0.44
N PHE A 23 3.60 -2.02 -0.10
CA PHE A 23 2.72 -1.40 0.88
C PHE A 23 2.45 -2.41 1.99
N HIS A 24 3.23 -2.35 3.06
CA HIS A 24 2.88 -2.97 4.33
C HIS A 24 3.20 -1.94 5.41
N GLY A 25 2.14 -1.33 5.95
CA GLY A 25 2.23 -0.26 6.94
C GLY A 25 1.48 0.99 6.50
N GLN A 26 0.32 1.21 7.10
CA GLN A 26 -0.40 2.48 7.05
C GLN A 26 -0.28 3.15 8.41
N TRP A 27 -0.05 4.44 8.42
CA TRP A 27 -0.12 5.26 9.63
C TRP A 27 -1.50 5.91 9.66
N PHE A 28 -2.22 5.69 10.75
CA PHE A 28 -3.51 6.31 10.98
C PHE A 28 -3.31 7.49 11.94
N THR A 29 -3.69 8.70 11.52
CA THR A 29 -3.52 9.93 12.33
C THR A 29 -4.32 9.87 13.63
N ASP A 30 -5.42 9.13 13.62
CA ASP A 30 -6.30 8.86 14.77
C ASP A 30 -5.94 7.57 15.52
N SER A 31 -4.79 6.94 15.25
CA SER A 31 -4.40 5.69 15.92
C SER A 31 -4.30 5.78 17.45
N LYS A 32 -4.20 6.98 18.02
CA LYS A 32 -4.33 7.20 19.48
C LYS A 32 -5.74 6.90 19.98
N LEU A 33 -6.77 7.30 19.24
CA LEU A 33 -8.16 6.98 19.57
C LEU A 33 -8.40 5.47 19.50
N LEU A 34 -7.84 4.79 18.49
CA LEU A 34 -7.90 3.33 18.41
C LEU A 34 -7.25 2.66 19.62
N ASP A 35 -6.15 3.22 20.12
CA ASP A 35 -5.46 2.72 21.31
C ASP A 35 -6.25 2.96 22.60
N ASP A 36 -7.06 4.02 22.67
CA ASP A 36 -7.99 4.23 23.80
C ASP A 36 -9.08 3.13 23.85
N TYR A 37 -9.44 2.53 22.71
CA TYR A 37 -10.42 1.44 22.64
C TYR A 37 -9.80 0.05 22.82
N LEU A 38 -8.65 -0.20 22.18
CA LEU A 38 -8.07 -1.54 22.07
C LEU A 38 -6.82 -1.75 22.93
N HIS A 39 -6.20 -0.68 23.42
CA HIS A 39 -4.96 -0.70 24.22
C HIS A 39 -3.85 -1.57 23.59
N PHE A 40 -3.64 -1.42 22.28
CA PHE A 40 -2.70 -2.25 21.51
C PHE A 40 -1.25 -1.77 21.62
N ARG A 41 -0.99 -0.56 22.11
CA ARG A 41 0.36 -0.02 22.34
C ARG A 41 0.88 -0.46 23.69
N CYS A 42 1.34 -1.71 23.77
CA CYS A 42 1.80 -2.30 25.02
C CYS A 42 3.21 -1.89 25.43
N VAL A 43 4.03 -1.41 24.50
CA VAL A 43 5.43 -1.03 24.73
C VAL A 43 5.74 0.25 23.96
N ASP A 44 6.41 1.18 24.62
CA ASP A 44 6.94 2.39 23.99
C ASP A 44 8.04 2.04 22.98
N HIS A 45 8.09 2.74 21.85
CA HIS A 45 9.06 2.45 20.79
C HIS A 45 10.50 2.57 21.28
N ASP A 46 10.83 3.62 22.01
CA ASP A 46 12.20 3.87 22.45
C ASP A 46 12.61 2.88 23.53
N ALA A 47 11.69 2.52 24.43
CA ALA A 47 11.89 1.44 25.39
C ALA A 47 12.12 0.07 24.69
N TYR A 48 11.35 -0.25 23.65
CA TYR A 48 11.52 -1.49 22.88
C TYR A 48 12.91 -1.53 22.20
N ILE A 49 13.30 -0.44 21.52
CA ILE A 49 14.60 -0.35 20.86
C ILE A 49 15.74 -0.42 21.87
N ALA A 50 15.61 0.25 23.02
CA ALA A 50 16.61 0.19 24.09
C ALA A 50 16.79 -1.24 24.62
N GLY A 51 15.69 -1.94 24.94
CA GLY A 51 15.74 -3.32 25.43
C GLY A 51 16.33 -4.29 24.41
N MET A 52 15.97 -4.15 23.13
CA MET A 52 16.58 -4.96 22.06
C MET A 52 18.09 -4.68 21.92
N ASN A 53 18.52 -3.42 22.03
CA ASN A 53 19.94 -3.08 21.96
C ASN A 53 20.71 -3.67 23.15
N GLU A 54 20.18 -3.54 24.37
CA GLU A 54 20.77 -4.10 25.59
C GLU A 54 20.94 -5.62 25.50
N GLU A 55 19.93 -6.33 24.98
CA GLU A 55 20.00 -7.77 24.78
C GLU A 55 21.10 -8.17 23.79
N VAL A 56 21.20 -7.48 22.65
CA VAL A 56 22.26 -7.74 21.67
C VAL A 56 23.64 -7.41 22.24
N GLU A 57 23.78 -6.30 22.97
CA GLU A 57 25.04 -5.93 23.63
C GLU A 57 25.47 -7.00 24.64
N ALA A 58 24.55 -7.53 25.44
CA ALA A 58 24.81 -8.62 26.37
C ALA A 58 25.26 -9.91 25.66
N TYR A 59 24.66 -10.25 24.52
CA TYR A 59 25.11 -11.38 23.70
C TYR A 59 26.51 -11.16 23.12
N MET A 60 26.79 -9.96 22.63
CA MET A 60 28.10 -9.62 22.07
C MET A 60 29.21 -9.54 23.14
N ALA A 61 28.87 -9.32 24.41
CA ALA A 61 29.82 -9.37 25.52
C ALA A 61 30.30 -10.81 25.85
N ASN A 62 29.58 -11.84 25.40
CA ASN A 62 30.01 -13.23 25.54
C ASN A 62 30.86 -13.67 24.32
N PRO A 63 32.16 -13.96 24.49
CA PRO A 63 33.05 -14.27 23.36
C PRO A 63 32.63 -15.47 22.51
N MET A 64 31.99 -16.48 23.12
CA MET A 64 31.51 -17.66 22.39
C MET A 64 30.30 -17.32 21.52
N ILE A 65 29.36 -16.53 22.03
CA ILE A 65 28.16 -16.11 21.28
C ILE A 65 28.56 -15.13 20.17
N ALA A 66 29.39 -14.14 20.50
CA ALA A 66 29.90 -13.17 19.53
C ALA A 66 30.61 -13.85 18.34
N ALA A 67 31.38 -14.91 18.58
CA ALA A 67 32.04 -15.68 17.52
C ALA A 67 31.07 -16.47 16.62
N MET A 68 29.85 -16.74 17.07
CA MET A 68 28.80 -17.42 16.29
C MET A 68 27.90 -16.45 15.52
N MET A 69 27.90 -15.16 15.88
CA MET A 69 27.06 -14.16 15.21
C MET A 69 27.52 -13.96 13.77
N PRO A 70 26.59 -13.88 12.79
CA PRO A 70 26.97 -13.73 11.41
C PRO A 70 27.56 -12.35 11.15
N ASN A 71 28.61 -12.28 10.34
CA ASN A 71 29.10 -11.03 9.80
C ASN A 71 28.22 -10.55 8.62
N ALA A 72 28.47 -9.33 8.13
CA ALA A 72 27.72 -8.76 7.02
C ALA A 72 27.75 -9.63 5.74
N GLU A 73 28.88 -10.25 5.43
CA GLU A 73 29.01 -11.13 4.25
C GLU A 73 28.14 -12.38 4.38
N GLN A 74 28.13 -13.01 5.54
CA GLN A 74 27.29 -14.17 5.82
C GLN A 74 25.81 -13.82 5.77
N MET A 75 25.42 -12.65 6.30
CA MET A 75 24.04 -12.16 6.19
C MET A 75 23.64 -11.88 4.73
N ARG A 76 24.50 -11.22 3.94
CA ARG A 76 24.26 -10.99 2.50
C ARG A 76 24.10 -12.30 1.74
N ALA A 77 25.00 -13.26 1.96
CA ALA A 77 24.90 -14.58 1.34
C ALA A 77 23.60 -15.30 1.72
N LYS A 78 23.15 -15.18 2.98
CA LYS A 78 21.88 -15.75 3.41
C LYS A 78 20.68 -15.05 2.78
N ASN A 79 20.71 -13.72 2.67
CA ASN A 79 19.67 -12.94 2.01
C ASN A 79 19.57 -13.30 0.53
N ALA A 80 20.70 -13.44 -0.18
CA ALA A 80 20.73 -13.89 -1.56
C ALA A 80 20.11 -15.29 -1.71
N GLN A 81 20.47 -16.25 -0.84
CA GLN A 81 19.84 -17.58 -0.83
C GLN A 81 18.31 -17.52 -0.64
N ILE A 82 17.81 -16.59 0.16
CA ILE A 82 16.37 -16.36 0.34
C ILE A 82 15.79 -15.73 -0.93
N GLY A 83 16.49 -14.78 -1.56
CA GLY A 83 16.10 -14.12 -2.80
C GLY A 83 15.92 -15.05 -3.99
N HIS A 84 16.59 -16.21 -4.01
CA HIS A 84 16.42 -17.26 -5.03
C HIS A 84 15.20 -18.17 -4.78
N LYS A 85 14.52 -18.07 -3.63
CA LYS A 85 13.28 -18.82 -3.37
C LYS A 85 12.08 -18.16 -4.04
N GLU A 86 11.01 -18.93 -4.24
CA GLU A 86 9.77 -18.43 -4.83
C GLU A 86 9.27 -17.16 -4.11
N GLY A 87 8.95 -16.12 -4.90
CA GLY A 87 8.58 -14.80 -4.43
C GLY A 87 9.75 -13.86 -4.10
N GLY A 88 10.99 -14.36 -4.08
CA GLY A 88 12.20 -13.56 -3.84
C GLY A 88 12.66 -12.75 -5.05
N PHE A 89 13.59 -11.81 -4.80
CA PHE A 89 14.13 -10.91 -5.80
C PHE A 89 14.78 -11.67 -6.97
N HIS A 90 15.84 -12.45 -6.73
CA HIS A 90 16.52 -13.17 -7.81
C HIS A 90 15.58 -14.13 -8.54
N TRP A 91 14.72 -14.85 -7.81
CA TRP A 91 13.79 -15.82 -8.37
C TRP A 91 12.86 -15.21 -9.43
N MET A 92 12.31 -14.01 -9.19
CA MET A 92 11.39 -13.40 -10.16
C MET A 92 12.09 -13.06 -11.49
N PHE A 93 13.37 -12.67 -11.46
CA PHE A 93 14.15 -12.40 -12.66
C PHE A 93 14.56 -13.70 -13.37
N GLU A 94 15.05 -14.70 -12.62
CA GLU A 94 15.45 -16.02 -13.13
C GLU A 94 14.30 -16.76 -13.82
N ASN A 95 13.08 -16.58 -13.32
CA ASN A 95 11.88 -17.27 -13.81
C ASN A 95 10.99 -16.37 -14.68
N ASN A 96 11.48 -15.21 -15.11
CA ASN A 96 10.77 -14.26 -15.98
C ASN A 96 9.35 -13.93 -15.49
N LYS A 97 9.21 -13.67 -14.18
CA LYS A 97 7.93 -13.33 -13.54
C LYS A 97 7.65 -11.84 -13.72
N GLU A 98 7.32 -11.44 -14.95
CA GLU A 98 7.08 -10.04 -15.31
C GLU A 98 6.03 -9.35 -14.45
N ASP A 99 4.97 -10.06 -14.05
CA ASP A 99 3.94 -9.50 -13.17
C ASP A 99 4.50 -9.11 -11.79
N TYR A 100 5.45 -9.89 -11.25
CA TYR A 100 6.10 -9.59 -9.97
C TYR A 100 7.05 -8.40 -10.13
N ILE A 101 7.83 -8.39 -11.21
CA ILE A 101 8.76 -7.28 -11.50
C ILE A 101 7.99 -5.96 -11.65
N LYS A 102 6.87 -5.97 -12.39
CA LYS A 102 5.98 -4.82 -12.54
C LYS A 102 5.35 -4.40 -11.20
N ALA A 103 4.87 -5.35 -10.41
CA ALA A 103 4.27 -5.05 -9.12
C ALA A 103 5.25 -4.38 -8.14
N PHE A 104 6.52 -4.79 -8.12
CA PHE A 104 7.51 -4.28 -7.17
C PHE A 104 8.34 -3.10 -7.67
N PHE A 105 8.51 -2.95 -8.99
CA PHE A 105 9.40 -1.95 -9.58
C PHE A 105 8.78 -1.14 -10.73
N GLY A 106 7.58 -1.49 -11.18
CA GLY A 106 6.93 -0.91 -12.35
C GLY A 106 7.44 -1.45 -13.69
N SER A 107 8.75 -1.65 -13.82
CA SER A 107 9.36 -2.33 -14.97
C SER A 107 10.80 -2.80 -14.68
N ARG A 108 11.36 -3.60 -15.58
CA ARG A 108 12.78 -3.99 -15.54
C ARG A 108 13.69 -2.78 -15.73
N GLU A 109 13.32 -1.86 -16.61
CA GLU A 109 14.09 -0.64 -16.88
C GLU A 109 14.17 0.25 -15.63
N ARG A 110 13.06 0.40 -14.90
CA ARG A 110 13.04 1.15 -13.65
C ARG A 110 13.87 0.47 -12.57
N GLN A 111 13.77 -0.86 -12.45
CA GLN A 111 14.60 -1.61 -11.50
C GLN A 111 16.10 -1.44 -11.81
N ALA A 112 16.49 -1.53 -13.09
CA ALA A 112 17.88 -1.38 -13.52
C ALA A 112 18.44 0.05 -13.32
N GLN A 113 17.57 1.05 -13.16
CA GLN A 113 17.97 2.43 -12.86
C GLN A 113 18.16 2.71 -11.36
N ILE A 114 17.78 1.76 -10.49
CA ILE A 114 18.01 1.90 -9.06
C ILE A 114 19.52 1.88 -8.82
N LYS A 115 20.00 2.89 -8.10
CA LYS A 115 21.39 3.02 -7.73
C LYS A 115 21.71 2.14 -6.53
N SER A 116 22.93 1.62 -6.46
CA SER A 116 23.49 1.10 -5.21
C SER A 116 23.74 2.23 -4.20
N PHE A 117 24.07 1.88 -2.96
CA PHE A 117 24.49 2.87 -1.97
C PHE A 117 25.78 3.61 -2.39
N GLU A 118 26.74 2.90 -2.98
CA GLU A 118 27.99 3.48 -3.51
C GLU A 118 27.75 4.45 -4.67
N GLU A 119 26.75 4.16 -5.50
CA GLU A 119 26.30 5.02 -6.60
C GLU A 119 25.47 6.23 -6.11
N GLY A 120 25.19 6.30 -4.81
CA GLY A 120 24.56 7.43 -4.16
C GLY A 120 23.05 7.27 -3.90
N TYR A 121 22.56 6.04 -3.75
CA TYR A 121 21.21 5.81 -3.23
C TYR A 121 21.05 6.40 -1.84
N LYS A 122 19.91 7.06 -1.59
CA LYS A 122 19.63 7.74 -0.33
C LYS A 122 18.39 7.14 0.32
N LEU A 123 18.50 6.79 1.59
CA LEU A 123 17.34 6.50 2.42
C LEU A 123 16.65 7.81 2.79
N TYR A 124 15.34 7.86 2.63
CA TYR A 124 14.53 9.02 2.96
C TYR A 124 13.69 8.71 4.19
N ARG A 125 13.71 9.62 5.17
CA ARG A 125 12.73 9.61 6.26
C ARG A 125 11.45 10.27 5.73
N PRO A 126 10.29 9.60 5.76
CA PRO A 126 9.04 10.21 5.36
C PRO A 126 8.70 11.40 6.26
N SER A 127 7.94 12.36 5.73
CA SER A 127 7.41 13.47 6.51
C SER A 127 6.47 12.95 7.59
N GLU A 128 6.65 13.42 8.82
CA GLU A 128 5.73 13.17 9.95
C GLU A 128 4.59 14.19 10.00
N LYS A 129 4.62 15.20 9.11
CA LYS A 129 3.51 16.13 8.94
C LYS A 129 2.33 15.41 8.33
N GLU A 130 1.20 15.46 9.02
CA GLU A 130 -0.07 14.90 8.56
C GLU A 130 -0.56 15.56 7.27
N THR A 131 -1.07 14.72 6.38
CA THR A 131 -1.73 15.12 5.14
C THR A 131 -2.98 14.29 4.96
N TYR A 132 -4.06 14.94 4.56
CA TYR A 132 -5.36 14.31 4.37
C TYR A 132 -5.65 14.21 2.87
N LEU A 133 -6.30 13.12 2.46
CA LEU A 133 -6.79 12.98 1.09
C LEU A 133 -8.01 13.88 0.91
N ASP A 134 -8.09 14.57 -0.23
CA ASP A 134 -9.33 15.22 -0.66
C ASP A 134 -10.29 14.13 -1.15
N HIS A 135 -11.46 13.96 -0.52
CA HIS A 135 -12.44 12.96 -0.96
C HIS A 135 -13.42 13.49 -2.01
N GLY A 136 -13.30 14.74 -2.43
CA GLY A 136 -14.15 15.38 -3.44
C GLY A 136 -15.47 15.92 -2.91
N TYR A 137 -15.62 16.06 -1.59
CA TYR A 137 -16.79 16.66 -0.94
C TYR A 137 -16.37 17.40 0.34
N ASP A 138 -17.27 18.21 0.91
CA ASP A 138 -17.01 18.93 2.16
C ASP A 138 -17.08 17.98 3.36
N GLU A 139 -15.94 17.49 3.81
CA GLU A 139 -15.82 16.62 4.99
C GLU A 139 -16.09 17.35 6.31
N SER A 140 -16.16 18.68 6.33
CA SER A 140 -16.56 19.43 7.54
C SER A 140 -18.08 19.42 7.76
N LYS A 141 -18.85 19.09 6.72
CA LYS A 141 -20.31 18.98 6.78
C LYS A 141 -20.71 17.76 7.61
N PRO A 142 -21.60 17.90 8.62
CA PRO A 142 -22.06 16.75 9.39
C PRO A 142 -22.71 15.71 8.49
N THR A 143 -22.51 14.43 8.79
CA THR A 143 -23.10 13.32 8.02
C THR A 143 -24.62 13.46 7.83
N SER A 144 -25.33 13.98 8.84
CA SER A 144 -26.78 14.21 8.79
C SER A 144 -27.21 15.26 7.77
N GLU A 145 -26.29 16.10 7.31
CA GLU A 145 -26.56 17.16 6.34
C GLU A 145 -26.16 16.78 4.91
N LEU A 146 -25.42 15.68 4.72
CA LEU A 146 -24.98 15.25 3.39
C LEU A 146 -26.18 14.97 2.49
N ASP A 147 -26.12 15.45 1.25
CA ASP A 147 -27.18 15.35 0.25
C ASP A 147 -26.64 14.92 -1.11
N ILE A 148 -27.50 14.94 -2.14
CA ILE A 148 -27.15 14.45 -3.47
C ILE A 148 -26.00 15.26 -4.12
N ASN A 149 -25.86 16.54 -3.82
CA ASN A 149 -24.80 17.37 -4.41
C ASN A 149 -23.41 16.94 -3.90
N ASP A 150 -23.33 16.49 -2.64
CA ASP A 150 -22.09 15.95 -2.08
C ASP A 150 -21.70 14.64 -2.80
N MET A 151 -22.69 13.82 -3.16
CA MET A 151 -22.48 12.58 -3.91
C MET A 151 -22.02 12.87 -5.34
N GLU A 152 -22.61 13.86 -6.00
CA GLU A 152 -22.18 14.33 -7.33
C GLU A 152 -20.74 14.84 -7.32
N GLY A 153 -20.39 15.65 -6.31
CA GLY A 153 -19.01 16.14 -6.10
C GLY A 153 -18.02 14.99 -5.93
N ALA A 154 -18.32 14.07 -5.01
CA ALA A 154 -17.48 12.91 -4.73
C ALA A 154 -17.33 11.99 -5.96
N ALA A 155 -18.39 11.81 -6.74
CA ALA A 155 -18.35 11.02 -7.97
C ALA A 155 -17.49 11.69 -9.05
N LYS A 156 -17.69 13.00 -9.26
CA LYS A 156 -16.91 13.79 -10.22
C LYS A 156 -15.43 13.78 -9.89
N PHE A 157 -15.08 13.89 -8.61
CA PHE A 157 -13.69 13.83 -8.16
C PHE A 157 -13.06 12.43 -8.31
N ARG A 158 -13.88 11.38 -8.48
CA ARG A 158 -13.45 10.03 -8.85
C ARG A 158 -13.49 9.79 -10.36
N GLY A 159 -13.70 10.84 -11.16
CA GLY A 159 -13.80 10.78 -12.62
C GLY A 159 -15.11 10.23 -13.15
N GLY A 160 -16.13 10.07 -12.30
CA GLY A 160 -17.41 9.50 -12.68
C GLY A 160 -18.59 10.40 -12.35
N GLU A 161 -19.76 9.79 -12.26
CA GLU A 161 -21.05 10.48 -12.12
C GLU A 161 -21.93 9.76 -11.08
N CYS A 162 -22.67 10.54 -10.29
CA CYS A 162 -23.83 10.03 -9.57
C CYS A 162 -25.03 10.09 -10.52
N LEU A 163 -25.69 8.97 -10.76
CA LEU A 163 -26.83 8.86 -11.69
C LEU A 163 -28.18 8.93 -10.97
N SER A 164 -28.19 8.94 -9.64
CA SER A 164 -29.40 9.13 -8.86
C SER A 164 -29.80 10.60 -8.86
N GLU A 165 -31.07 10.90 -9.12
CA GLU A 165 -31.58 12.29 -9.13
C GLU A 165 -31.81 12.85 -7.72
N SER A 166 -31.94 11.99 -6.71
CA SER A 166 -32.20 12.41 -5.34
C SER A 166 -31.68 11.40 -4.32
N MET A 167 -31.46 11.91 -3.12
CA MET A 167 -31.08 11.18 -1.92
C MET A 167 -31.80 11.82 -0.73
N LYS A 168 -32.26 11.01 0.22
CA LYS A 168 -32.72 11.55 1.51
C LYS A 168 -31.50 12.13 2.24
N LYS A 169 -31.57 13.41 2.60
CA LYS A 169 -30.49 14.08 3.36
C LYS A 169 -30.09 13.25 4.59
N GLY A 170 -28.79 13.00 4.72
CA GLY A 170 -28.17 12.21 5.79
C GLY A 170 -28.24 10.69 5.63
N ASP A 171 -28.86 10.16 4.58
CA ASP A 171 -28.99 8.72 4.38
C ASP A 171 -27.80 8.11 3.62
N LEU A 172 -26.80 7.64 4.37
CA LEU A 172 -25.63 7.01 3.77
C LEU A 172 -25.80 5.54 3.40
N PHE A 173 -26.95 4.93 3.65
CA PHE A 173 -27.13 3.47 3.58
C PHE A 173 -28.11 3.02 2.50
N THR A 174 -28.93 3.92 1.95
CA THR A 174 -29.70 3.62 0.74
C THR A 174 -28.79 3.62 -0.50
N PRO A 175 -28.77 2.54 -1.32
CA PRO A 175 -27.95 2.49 -2.52
C PRO A 175 -28.36 3.54 -3.57
N LEU A 176 -27.36 4.25 -4.10
CA LEU A 176 -27.49 5.13 -5.26
C LEU A 176 -26.93 4.46 -6.51
N LYS A 177 -27.26 5.00 -7.69
CA LYS A 177 -26.66 4.60 -8.96
C LYS A 177 -25.46 5.48 -9.28
N TRP A 178 -24.39 4.87 -9.76
CA TRP A 178 -23.13 5.54 -10.06
C TRP A 178 -22.62 5.07 -11.42
N ARG A 179 -21.77 5.89 -12.06
CA ARG A 179 -21.03 5.54 -13.26
C ARG A 179 -19.57 5.92 -13.07
N CYS A 180 -18.63 5.02 -13.37
CA CYS A 180 -17.21 5.35 -13.34
C CYS A 180 -16.74 6.01 -14.66
N ALA A 181 -15.52 6.55 -14.68
CA ALA A 181 -14.90 7.15 -15.87
C ALA A 181 -14.87 6.23 -17.11
N PHE A 182 -14.88 4.91 -16.90
CA PHE A 182 -14.87 3.91 -17.98
C PHE A 182 -16.28 3.50 -18.44
N GLY A 183 -17.33 4.16 -17.95
CA GLY A 183 -18.72 3.92 -18.37
C GLY A 183 -19.45 2.80 -17.63
N HIS A 184 -18.79 2.05 -16.75
CA HIS A 184 -19.45 1.02 -15.95
C HIS A 184 -20.45 1.64 -14.96
N GLU A 185 -21.69 1.17 -14.99
CA GLU A 185 -22.74 1.54 -14.05
C GLU A 185 -22.86 0.52 -12.93
N PHE A 186 -23.03 1.00 -11.70
CA PHE A 186 -23.16 0.14 -10.53
C PHE A 186 -23.99 0.80 -9.43
N LYS A 187 -24.45 -0.02 -8.48
CA LYS A 187 -25.15 0.45 -7.28
C LYS A 187 -24.26 0.31 -6.06
N ALA A 188 -24.17 1.36 -5.26
CA ALA A 188 -23.41 1.39 -4.01
C ALA A 188 -24.03 2.41 -3.05
N THR A 189 -23.85 2.20 -1.76
CA THR A 189 -24.28 3.16 -0.75
C THR A 189 -23.26 4.30 -0.64
N PRO A 190 -23.68 5.54 -0.31
CA PRO A 190 -22.75 6.61 0.01
C PRO A 190 -21.69 6.22 1.03
N ASN A 191 -22.06 5.47 2.08
CA ASN A 191 -21.11 5.00 3.09
C ASN A 191 -19.98 4.15 2.48
N LEU A 192 -20.30 3.29 1.51
CA LEU A 192 -19.32 2.44 0.85
C LEU A 192 -18.34 3.26 -0.02
N ILE A 193 -18.84 4.31 -0.68
CA ILE A 193 -18.07 5.17 -1.58
C ILE A 193 -17.19 6.17 -0.83
N LEU A 194 -17.76 6.84 0.18
CA LEU A 194 -17.08 7.91 0.90
C LEU A 194 -16.17 7.34 1.99
N ASN A 195 -16.72 6.52 2.89
CA ASN A 195 -15.99 6.02 4.06
C ASN A 195 -15.24 4.72 3.76
N GLY A 196 -15.83 3.85 2.94
CA GLY A 196 -15.20 2.57 2.54
C GLY A 196 -14.14 2.71 1.45
N GLY A 197 -14.09 3.86 0.74
CA GLY A 197 -13.16 4.09 -0.36
C GLY A 197 -13.37 3.21 -1.59
N HIS A 198 -14.46 2.44 -1.65
CA HIS A 198 -14.77 1.62 -2.81
C HIS A 198 -15.32 2.48 -3.96
N TRP A 199 -15.18 2.01 -5.19
CA TRP A 199 -15.70 2.71 -6.36
C TRP A 199 -16.34 1.73 -7.34
N CYS A 200 -15.68 1.45 -8.46
CA CYS A 200 -16.22 0.59 -9.50
C CYS A 200 -15.79 -0.87 -9.32
N PRO A 201 -16.72 -1.83 -9.19
CA PRO A 201 -16.38 -3.25 -9.07
C PRO A 201 -15.79 -3.83 -10.35
N GLU A 202 -16.18 -3.33 -11.53
CA GLU A 202 -15.68 -3.84 -12.81
C GLU A 202 -14.24 -3.41 -13.10
N CYS A 203 -13.85 -2.18 -12.70
CA CYS A 203 -12.51 -1.65 -12.96
C CYS A 203 -11.37 -2.45 -12.30
N ASN A 204 -11.66 -3.19 -11.24
CA ASN A 204 -10.68 -4.03 -10.53
C ASN A 204 -11.07 -5.52 -10.52
N ARG A 205 -11.96 -5.95 -11.42
CA ARG A 205 -12.48 -7.32 -11.41
C ARG A 205 -11.46 -8.33 -11.93
N TYR A 206 -10.85 -8.03 -13.07
CA TYR A 206 -10.01 -8.98 -13.80
C TYR A 206 -8.53 -8.62 -13.82
N GLU A 207 -8.18 -7.36 -13.58
CA GLU A 207 -6.83 -6.86 -13.74
C GLU A 207 -6.53 -5.77 -12.70
N TRP A 208 -5.28 -5.72 -12.22
CA TRP A 208 -4.73 -4.55 -11.55
C TRP A 208 -4.35 -3.53 -12.62
N ASN A 209 -5.22 -2.54 -12.83
CA ASN A 209 -5.08 -1.49 -13.84
C ASN A 209 -5.02 -0.10 -13.19
N TYR A 210 -4.25 0.01 -12.11
CA TYR A 210 -4.22 1.20 -11.25
C TYR A 210 -3.67 2.45 -11.95
N GLY A 211 -2.71 2.30 -12.86
CA GLY A 211 -2.19 3.42 -13.63
C GLY A 211 -3.23 4.09 -14.53
N GLU A 212 -4.03 3.32 -15.27
CA GLU A 212 -5.12 3.88 -16.08
C GLU A 212 -6.22 4.49 -15.22
N ILE A 213 -6.55 3.87 -14.08
CA ILE A 213 -7.54 4.42 -13.15
C ILE A 213 -7.05 5.77 -12.62
N ALA A 214 -5.79 5.89 -12.22
CA ALA A 214 -5.21 7.13 -11.71
C ALA A 214 -5.24 8.28 -12.75
N LYS A 215 -5.16 7.98 -14.05
CA LYS A 215 -5.25 9.02 -15.11
C LYS A 215 -6.61 9.72 -15.16
N VAL A 216 -7.67 9.05 -14.71
CA VAL A 216 -9.06 9.56 -14.81
C VAL A 216 -9.74 9.74 -13.46
N ASN A 217 -9.17 9.22 -12.37
CA ASN A 217 -9.72 9.29 -11.02
C ASN A 217 -8.79 10.14 -10.13
N PRO A 218 -9.03 11.46 -10.01
CA PRO A 218 -8.25 12.36 -9.16
C PRO A 218 -8.10 11.87 -7.72
N PHE A 219 -9.17 11.33 -7.12
CA PHE A 219 -9.11 10.75 -5.78
C PHE A 219 -8.01 9.69 -5.66
N PHE A 220 -8.01 8.70 -6.56
CA PHE A 220 -7.04 7.61 -6.58
C PHE A 220 -5.62 8.09 -6.97
N ALA A 221 -5.53 9.10 -7.83
CA ALA A 221 -4.26 9.70 -8.27
C ALA A 221 -3.45 10.30 -7.11
N GLN A 222 -4.12 10.81 -6.06
CA GLN A 222 -3.46 11.36 -4.87
C GLN A 222 -2.52 10.34 -4.20
N VAL A 223 -2.81 9.05 -4.31
CA VAL A 223 -2.00 7.97 -3.74
C VAL A 223 -1.10 7.34 -4.82
N TRP A 224 -1.64 7.06 -6.00
CA TRP A 224 -0.88 6.38 -7.06
C TRP A 224 0.30 7.19 -7.56
N THR A 225 0.07 8.47 -7.90
CA THR A 225 1.04 9.31 -8.59
C THR A 225 2.30 9.61 -7.77
N PRO A 226 2.23 9.96 -6.48
CA PRO A 226 3.44 10.19 -5.68
C PRO A 226 4.35 8.97 -5.54
N ILE A 227 3.77 7.76 -5.58
CA ILE A 227 4.51 6.51 -5.41
C ILE A 227 5.05 6.01 -6.75
N ASN A 228 4.21 5.99 -7.78
CA ASN A 228 4.49 5.31 -9.03
C ASN A 228 4.92 6.27 -10.15
N GLY A 229 4.64 7.57 -10.01
CA GLY A 229 4.75 8.55 -11.08
C GLY A 229 3.62 8.44 -12.11
N ASN A 230 3.62 9.35 -13.08
CA ASN A 230 2.56 9.45 -14.10
C ASN A 230 2.71 8.46 -15.26
N THR A 231 3.85 7.78 -15.37
CA THR A 231 4.20 6.91 -16.49
C THR A 231 4.05 5.42 -16.18
N CYS A 232 3.68 5.08 -14.94
CA CYS A 232 3.50 3.70 -14.52
C CYS A 232 2.06 3.26 -14.83
N ASP A 233 1.86 2.54 -15.93
CA ASP A 233 0.56 2.06 -16.39
C ASP A 233 0.54 0.55 -16.69
N TYR A 234 1.37 -0.21 -15.96
CA TYR A 234 1.35 -1.65 -16.06
C TYR A 234 -0.03 -2.22 -15.70
N LYS A 235 -0.36 -3.35 -16.32
CA LYS A 235 -1.53 -4.15 -16.02
C LYS A 235 -1.09 -5.56 -15.63
N ILE A 236 -1.68 -6.07 -14.56
CA ILE A 236 -1.45 -7.45 -14.11
C ILE A 236 -2.80 -8.15 -14.07
N LYS A 237 -2.92 -9.25 -14.80
CA LYS A 237 -4.15 -10.05 -14.79
C LYS A 237 -4.29 -10.75 -13.45
N LYS A 238 -5.44 -10.58 -12.80
CA LYS A 238 -5.78 -11.34 -11.60
C LYS A 238 -6.00 -12.80 -11.98
N LYS A 239 -5.43 -13.71 -11.18
CA LYS A 239 -5.72 -15.15 -11.30
C LYS A 239 -7.14 -15.50 -10.84
N VAL A 240 -7.66 -14.70 -9.93
CA VAL A 240 -8.93 -14.92 -9.24
C VAL A 240 -9.67 -13.60 -9.14
N SER A 241 -10.98 -13.63 -9.41
CA SER A 241 -11.90 -12.52 -9.21
C SER A 241 -12.75 -12.84 -7.98
N GLU A 242 -12.63 -12.01 -6.95
CA GLU A 242 -13.36 -12.17 -5.69
C GLU A 242 -14.88 -12.09 -5.94
N PHE A 243 -15.29 -11.28 -6.93
CA PHE A 243 -16.67 -11.15 -7.35
C PHE A 243 -17.21 -12.44 -7.99
N ASP A 244 -16.41 -13.08 -8.84
CA ASP A 244 -16.82 -14.32 -9.50
C ASP A 244 -16.89 -15.48 -8.50
N ILE A 245 -15.95 -15.56 -7.56
CA ILE A 245 -16.01 -16.50 -6.44
C ILE A 245 -17.28 -16.28 -5.62
N LEU A 246 -17.60 -15.03 -5.27
CA LEU A 246 -18.80 -14.74 -4.48
C LEU A 246 -20.07 -15.15 -5.22
N LYS A 247 -20.11 -14.93 -6.54
CA LYS A 247 -21.24 -15.34 -7.37
C LYS A 247 -21.37 -16.87 -7.40
N GLU A 248 -20.26 -17.57 -7.64
CA GLU A 248 -20.23 -19.03 -7.62
C GLU A 248 -20.70 -19.60 -6.26
N ILE A 249 -20.24 -19.03 -5.15
CA ILE A 249 -20.68 -19.44 -3.81
C ILE A 249 -22.19 -19.23 -3.65
N LYS A 250 -22.74 -18.09 -4.10
CA LYS A 250 -24.19 -17.81 -4.00
C LYS A 250 -25.03 -18.70 -4.90
N ASP A 251 -24.54 -19.04 -6.09
CA ASP A 251 -25.26 -19.89 -7.04
C ASP A 251 -25.26 -21.38 -6.58
N ASN A 252 -24.33 -21.77 -5.71
CA ASN A 252 -24.19 -23.12 -5.16
C ASN A 252 -24.73 -23.28 -3.71
N LEU A 253 -25.26 -22.21 -3.10
CA LEU A 253 -25.93 -22.21 -1.79
C LEU A 253 -27.45 -22.24 -1.96
#